data_AF-A0A7J2PM19-F1
#
_entry.id   AF-A0A7J2PM19-F1
#
_cell.length_a   1.000
_cell.length_b   1.000
_cell.length_c   1.000
_cell.angle_alpha   90.00
_cell.angle_beta   90.00
_cell.angle_gamma   90.00
#
_symmetry.space_group_name_H-M   'P 1'
#
loop_
_entity.id
_entity.type
_entity.pdbx_description
1 polymer ?
#
loop_
_entity_poly.entity_id
_entity_poly.type
_entity_poly.pdbx_seq_one_letter_code
_entity_poly.pdbx_strand_id
1 'polypeptide(L)' 'MNRNNRSSKLKVQCTICHEPINPERTSSIKCSFCDSQYHTTCITSWLLKYNSCPMCLNVYIMPKQSVFSR' A
#
# COMPACT_ATOMS: atom_id res chain seq x y z
N MET A 1 8.58 13.11 36.04
CA MET A 1 8.79 11.89 35.22
C MET A 1 8.60 12.25 33.75
N ASN A 2 9.70 12.28 33.01
CA ASN A 2 9.79 12.69 31.60
C ASN A 2 9.15 11.65 30.68
N ARG A 3 8.12 12.00 29.89
CA ARG A 3 7.64 11.18 28.77
C ARG A 3 7.80 11.95 27.47
N ASN A 4 9.01 11.77 26.93
CA ASN A 4 9.47 12.01 25.57
C ASN A 4 8.38 12.25 24.52
N ASN A 5 8.41 13.48 24.01
CA ASN A 5 8.16 13.87 22.64
C ASN A 5 8.59 12.75 21.65
N ARG A 6 7.63 11.98 21.14
CA ARG A 6 7.79 11.25 19.87
C ARG A 6 6.74 11.78 18.92
N SER A 7 7.15 12.76 18.12
CA SER A 7 6.48 13.11 16.87
C SER A 7 6.30 11.83 16.06
N SER A 8 5.12 11.23 16.21
CA SER A 8 4.77 9.92 15.71
C SER A 8 4.40 10.09 14.25
N LYS A 9 5.41 10.28 13.40
CA LYS A 9 5.22 10.22 11.96
C LYS A 9 4.73 8.81 11.66
N LEU A 10 3.41 8.66 11.45
CA LEU A 10 2.76 7.39 11.11
C LEU A 10 3.45 6.84 9.86
N LYS A 11 4.46 5.99 10.05
CA LYS A 11 5.16 5.35 8.94
C LYS A 11 4.20 4.32 8.37
N VAL A 12 3.81 4.52 7.13
CA VAL A 12 3.06 3.50 6.39
C VAL A 12 3.94 2.25 6.30
N GLN A 13 3.40 1.08 6.63
CA GLN A 13 4.09 -0.20 6.58
C GLN A 13 3.42 -1.12 5.55
N CYS A 14 4.22 -1.81 4.74
CA CYS A 14 3.73 -2.80 3.79
C CYS A 14 3.31 -4.06 4.54
N THR A 15 2.06 -4.51 4.37
CA THR A 15 1.57 -5.69 5.10
C THR A 15 2.02 -7.02 4.48
N ILE A 16 2.76 -7.00 3.36
CA ILE A 16 3.30 -8.22 2.72
C ILE A 16 4.72 -8.51 3.21
N CYS A 17 5.63 -7.54 3.12
CA CYS A 17 7.02 -7.70 3.55
C CYS A 17 7.30 -7.16 4.96
N HIS A 18 6.32 -6.49 5.58
CA HIS A 18 6.44 -5.84 6.88
C HIS A 18 7.50 -4.72 6.94
N GLU A 19 8.00 -4.23 5.81
CA GLU A 19 8.92 -3.10 5.75
C GLU A 19 8.19 -1.76 5.59
N PRO A 20 8.77 -0.65 6.07
CA PRO A 20 8.21 0.67 5.88
C PRO A 20 8.13 1.05 4.40
N ILE A 21 7.02 1.67 4.01
CA ILE A 21 6.81 2.25 2.70
C ILE A 21 7.33 3.68 2.73
N ASN A 22 8.35 3.96 1.91
CA ASN A 22 8.93 5.28 1.82
C ASN A 22 8.44 5.96 0.53
N PRO A 23 7.51 6.93 0.61
CA PRO A 23 6.87 7.52 -0.58
C PRO A 23 7.85 8.26 -1.50
N GLU A 24 9.00 8.70 -0.98
CA GLU A 24 10.04 9.35 -1.76
C GLU A 24 10.93 8.37 -2.54
N ARG A 25 10.96 7.09 -2.15
CA ARG A 25 11.86 6.09 -2.73
C ARG A 25 11.13 4.98 -3.47
N THR A 26 9.86 4.74 -3.15
CA THR A 26 9.14 3.56 -3.63
C THR A 26 7.67 3.85 -3.84
N SER A 27 7.15 3.44 -5.00
CA SER A 27 5.72 3.47 -5.27
C SER A 27 4.97 2.51 -4.36
N SER A 28 3.82 2.97 -3.89
CA SER A 28 2.91 2.17 -3.07
C SER A 28 1.52 2.18 -3.64
N ILE A 29 0.77 1.11 -3.35
CA ILE A 29 -0.63 1.02 -3.68
C ILE A 29 -1.41 0.89 -2.38
N LYS A 30 -2.49 1.66 -2.29
CA LYS A 30 -3.45 1.64 -1.19
C LYS A 30 -4.72 0.92 -1.64
N CYS A 31 -5.22 0.02 -0.80
CA CYS A 31 -6.52 -0.61 -1.02
C CYS A 31 -7.64 0.38 -0.66
N SER A 32 -8.59 0.60 -1.57
CA SER A 32 -9.71 1.51 -1.35
C SER A 32 -10.75 1.01 -0.34
N PHE A 33 -10.70 -0.27 0.05
CA PHE A 33 -11.71 -0.89 0.92
C PHE A 33 -11.27 -0.99 2.38
N CYS A 34 -9.98 -1.23 2.63
CA CYS A 34 -9.45 -1.46 3.98
C CYS A 34 -8.26 -0.56 4.32
N ASP A 35 -7.96 0.42 3.45
CA ASP A 35 -6.86 1.38 3.59
C ASP A 35 -5.45 0.78 3.73
N SER A 36 -5.31 -0.54 3.58
CA SER A 36 -4.03 -1.23 3.65
C SER A 36 -3.11 -0.80 2.52
N GLN A 37 -1.83 -0.61 2.82
CA GLN A 37 -0.82 -0.16 1.87
C GLN A 37 0.25 -1.21 1.64
N TYR A 38 0.75 -1.22 0.41
CA TYR A 38 1.72 -2.21 -0.07
C TYR A 38 2.74 -1.52 -0.97
N HIS A 39 3.98 -2.01 -0.98
CA HIS A 39 4.88 -1.66 -2.09
C HIS A 39 4.30 -2.20 -3.39
N THR A 40 4.40 -1.42 -4.47
CA THR A 40 3.92 -1.83 -5.79
C THR A 40 4.48 -3.19 -6.20
N THR A 41 5.77 -3.45 -5.98
CA THR A 41 6.42 -4.74 -6.29
C THR A 41 5.83 -5.92 -5.49
N CYS A 42 5.59 -5.72 -4.20
CA CYS A 42 5.01 -6.74 -3.32
C CYS A 42 3.58 -7.08 -3.74
N ILE A 43 2.73 -6.08 -3.96
CA ILE A 43 1.33 -6.31 -4.31
C ILE A 43 1.18 -6.82 -5.75
N THR A 44 2.02 -6.39 -6.70
CA THR A 44 1.98 -6.93 -8.08
C THR A 44 2.19 -8.44 -8.10
N SER A 45 3.19 -8.95 -7.36
CA SER A 45 3.44 -10.40 -7.26
C SER A 45 2.24 -11.19 -6.71
N TRP A 46 1.50 -10.58 -5.77
CA TRP A 46 0.29 -11.15 -5.20
C TRP A 46 -0.88 -11.12 -6.20
N LEU A 47 -1.10 -9.98 -6.84
CA LEU A 47 -2.20 -9.78 -7.79
C LEU A 47 -2.11 -10.70 -9.00
N LEU A 48 -0.90 -11.04 -9.45
CA LEU A 48 -0.69 -12.04 -10.51
C LEU A 48 -1.26 -13.42 -10.18
N LYS A 49 -1.45 -13.75 -8.90
CA LYS A 49 -1.98 -15.04 -8.44
C LYS A 49 -3.45 -15.00 -8.04
N TYR A 50 -3.87 -13.95 -7.31
CA TYR A 50 -5.17 -13.95 -6.63
C TYR A 50 -6.08 -12.78 -7.00
N ASN A 51 -5.58 -11.78 -7.75
CA ASN A 51 -6.31 -10.55 -8.15
C ASN A 51 -7.13 -9.87 -7.02
N SER A 52 -6.70 -10.01 -5.77
CA SER A 52 -7.44 -9.53 -4.59
C SER A 52 -6.49 -8.94 -3.54
N CYS A 53 -7.05 -8.10 -2.67
CA CYS A 53 -6.33 -7.53 -1.54
C CYS A 53 -5.94 -8.62 -0.53
N PRO A 54 -4.67 -8.72 -0.09
CA PRO A 54 -4.24 -9.69 0.93
C PRO A 54 -4.95 -9.53 2.28
N MET A 55 -5.43 -8.32 2.60
CA MET A 55 -5.99 -8.00 3.92
C MET A 55 -7.51 -8.18 4.01
N CYS A 56 -8.24 -7.82 2.96
CA CYS A 56 -9.71 -7.85 2.98
C CYS A 56 -10.34 -8.69 1.88
N LEU A 57 -9.53 -9.34 1.02
CA LEU A 57 -9.95 -10.21 -0.08
C LEU A 57 -10.82 -9.55 -1.16
N ASN A 58 -11.11 -8.26 -1.06
CA ASN A 58 -11.77 -7.51 -2.13
C ASN A 58 -10.90 -7.51 -3.38
N VAL A 59 -11.53 -7.73 -4.53
CA VAL A 59 -10.87 -7.66 -5.84
C VAL A 59 -10.25 -6.29 -6.01
N TYR A 60 -9.02 -6.25 -6.50
CA TYR A 60 -8.37 -4.98 -6.79
C TYR A 60 -9.07 -4.36 -7.99
N ILE A 61 -9.92 -3.37 -7.74
CA ILE A 61 -10.45 -2.52 -8.80
C ILE A 61 -9.29 -1.62 -9.20
N MET A 62 -8.47 -2.06 -10.16
CA MET A 62 -7.51 -1.17 -10.79
C MET A 62 -8.30 0.08 -11.22
N PRO A 63 -7.97 1.29 -10.74
CA PRO A 63 -8.48 2.48 -11.38
C PRO A 63 -7.98 2.36 -12.82
N LYS A 64 -8.92 2.20 -13.77
CA LYS A 64 -8.62 2.27 -15.20
C LYS A 64 -7.80 3.53 -15.35
N GLN A 65 -6.52 3.39 -15.64
CA GLN A 65 -5.65 4.52 -15.84
C GLN A 65 -6.37 5.37 -16.86
N SER A 66 -6.76 6.57 -16.42
CA SER A 66 -7.45 7.54 -17.26
C SER A 66 -6.62 7.64 -18.52
N VAL A 67 -7.23 7.13 -19.59
CA VAL A 67 -6.73 7.14 -20.96
C VAL A 67 -6.06 8.50 -21.16
N PHE A 68 -4.75 8.47 -21.46
CA PHE A 68 -4.01 9.60 -21.99
C PHE A 68 -4.91 10.29 -23.02
N SER A 69 -5.51 11.41 -22.62
CA SER A 69 -6.30 12.22 -23.51
C SER A 69 -5.33 13.25 -24.07
N ARG A 70 -4.97 12.99 -25.32
CA ARG A 70 -4.26 13.80 -26.33
C ARG A 70 -3.89 15.23 -25.95
#